data_AF-A0A924HAM4-F1
#
_entry.id   AF-A0A924HAM4-F1
#
_cell.length_a   1.000
_cell.length_b   1.000
_cell.length_c   1.000
_cell.angle_alpha   90.00
_cell.angle_beta   90.00
_cell.angle_gamma   90.00
#
_symmetry.space_group_name_H-M   'P 1'
#
loop_
_entity.id
_entity.type
_entity.pdbx_description
1 polymer ?
#
loop_
_entity_poly.entity_id
_entity_poly.type
_entity_poly.pdbx_seq_one_letter_code
_entity_poly.pdbx_strand_id
1 'polypeptide(L)' 'MMSAHQPILIWGAGAIGGVLGAYWARAGLPVLMVDIVRDHVVACRTTGLSITGPVEQ' A
#
# COMPACT_ATOMS: atom_id res chain seq x y z
N MET A 1 -13.11 -22.42 -8.68
CA MET A 1 -12.00 -21.51 -9.02
C MET A 1 -12.10 -20.36 -8.03
N MET A 2 -11.07 -20.10 -7.21
CA MET A 2 -11.15 -19.05 -6.17
C MET A 2 -11.50 -17.72 -6.84
N SER A 3 -12.65 -17.14 -6.51
CA SER A 3 -12.90 -15.74 -6.86
C SER A 3 -11.79 -14.93 -6.20
N ALA A 4 -10.95 -14.29 -7.00
CA ALA A 4 -9.85 -13.48 -6.48
C ALA A 4 -10.44 -12.47 -5.49
N HIS A 5 -9.99 -12.51 -4.23
CA HIS A 5 -10.49 -11.63 -3.18
C HIS A 5 -10.32 -10.18 -3.67
N GLN A 6 -11.41 -9.42 -3.74
CA GLN A 6 -11.37 -8.03 -4.19
C GLN A 6 -10.34 -7.27 -3.33
N PRO A 7 -9.47 -6.46 -3.93
CA PRO A 7 -8.44 -5.76 -3.19
C PRO A 7 -9.05 -4.75 -2.21
N ILE A 8 -8.40 -4.58 -1.06
CA ILE A 8 -8.67 -3.48 -0.15
C ILE A 8 -8.20 -2.19 -0.84
N LEU A 9 -9.13 -1.27 -1.09
CA LEU A 9 -8.83 0.03 -1.68
C LEU A 9 -8.37 1.01 -0.59
N ILE A 10 -7.18 1.57 -0.76
CA ILE A 10 -6.67 2.67 0.04
C ILE A 10 -6.69 3.94 -0.82
N TRP A 11 -7.62 4.84 -0.52
CA TRP A 11 -7.76 6.12 -1.22
C TRP A 11 -6.90 7.18 -0.53
N GLY A 12 -5.69 7.40 -1.06
CA GLY A 12 -4.63 8.25 -0.51
C GLY A 12 -3.45 7.41 -0.01
N ALA A 13 -2.34 7.39 -0.75
CA ALA A 13 -1.17 6.54 -0.48
C ALA A 13 -0.03 7.27 0.24
N GLY A 14 -0.31 8.44 0.83
CA GLY A 14 0.65 9.18 1.67
C GLY A 14 1.05 8.43 2.96
N ALA A 15 1.68 9.11 3.91
CA ALA A 15 2.28 8.47 5.09
C ALA A 15 1.38 7.43 5.80
N ILE A 16 0.14 7.80 6.13
CA ILE A 16 -0.78 6.89 6.85
C ILE A 16 -1.28 5.76 5.95
N GLY A 17 -1.75 6.08 4.74
CA GLY A 17 -2.26 5.09 3.79
C GLY A 17 -1.18 4.08 3.35
N GLY A 18 0.06 4.55 3.18
CA GLY A 18 1.22 3.72 2.91
C GLY A 18 1.52 2.75 4.05
N VAL A 19 1.45 3.19 5.31
CA VAL A 19 1.63 2.31 6.48
C VAL A 19 0.57 1.21 6.47
N LEU A 20 -0.70 1.57 6.34
CA LEU A 20 -1.80 0.59 6.29
C LEU A 20 -1.61 -0.41 5.13
N GLY A 21 -1.27 0.10 3.95
CA GLY A 21 -1.02 -0.72 2.77
C GLY A 21 0.16 -1.68 2.96
N ALA A 22 1.25 -1.22 3.57
CA ALA A 22 2.41 -2.06 3.86
C ALA A 22 2.08 -3.20 4.84
N TYR A 23 1.38 -2.92 5.95
CA TYR A 23 1.01 -3.95 6.91
C TYR A 23 0.01 -4.96 6.33
N TRP A 24 -1.00 -4.52 5.58
CA TRP A 24 -1.96 -5.44 4.95
C TRP A 24 -1.33 -6.27 3.84
N ALA A 25 -0.44 -5.68 3.03
CA ALA A 25 0.33 -6.43 2.03
C ALA A 25 1.21 -7.50 2.69
N ARG A 26 1.89 -7.18 3.81
CA ARG A 26 2.67 -8.15 4.60
C ARG A 26 1.81 -9.26 5.20
N ALA A 27 0.55 -8.97 5.52
CA ALA A 27 -0.43 -9.95 5.98
C ALA A 27 -1.01 -10.84 4.86
N GLY A 28 -0.58 -10.65 3.60
CA GLY A 28 -1.05 -11.43 2.45
C GLY A 28 -2.40 -10.96 1.89
N LEU A 29 -2.90 -9.80 2.31
CA LEU A 29 -4.14 -9.23 1.77
C LEU A 29 -3.86 -8.51 0.45
N PRO A 30 -4.71 -8.66 -0.58
CA PRO A 30 -4.59 -7.87 -1.79
C PRO A 30 -4.94 -6.41 -1.49
N VAL A 31 -4.05 -5.48 -1.82
CA VAL A 31 -4.24 -4.03 -1.58
C VAL A 31 -4.08 -3.27 -2.89
N LEU A 32 -4.98 -2.31 -3.14
CA LEU A 32 -4.88 -1.35 -4.23
C LEU A 32 -4.78 0.05 -3.64
N MET A 33 -3.64 0.71 -3.86
CA MET A 33 -3.40 2.07 -3.37
C MET A 33 -3.64 3.09 -4.50
N VAL A 34 -4.34 4.16 -4.19
CA VAL A 34 -4.64 5.28 -5.10
C VAL A 34 -4.05 6.57 -4.52
N ASP A 35 -3.44 7.39 -5.38
CA ASP A 35 -2.97 8.73 -5.02
C ASP A 35 -3.14 9.69 -6.20
N ILE A 36 -3.30 10.98 -5.92
CA ILE A 36 -3.40 12.03 -6.95
C ILE A 36 -2.01 12.45 -7.46
N VAL A 37 -0.97 12.28 -6.65
CA VAL A 37 0.40 12.64 -6.99
C VAL A 37 1.00 11.56 -7.88
N ARG A 38 1.07 11.82 -9.19
CA ARG A 38 1.57 10.85 -10.20
C ARG A 38 2.94 10.27 -9.84
N ASP A 39 3.88 11.11 -9.42
CA ASP A 39 5.24 10.66 -9.12
C ASP A 39 5.26 9.71 -7.92
N HIS A 40 4.40 9.95 -6.92
CA HIS A 40 4.21 9.06 -5.80
C HIS A 40 3.67 7.68 -6.24
N VAL A 41 2.68 7.67 -7.13
CA VAL A 41 2.14 6.44 -7.72
C VAL A 41 3.22 5.66 -8.49
N VAL A 42 4.08 6.35 -9.26
CA VAL A 42 5.18 5.72 -10.00
C VAL A 42 6.20 5.12 -9.04
N ALA A 43 6.62 5.84 -8.00
CA ALA A 43 7.53 5.34 -6.97
C ALA A 43 6.96 4.08 -6.28
N CYS A 44 5.70 4.14 -5.85
CA CYS A 44 5.01 3.01 -5.21
C CYS A 44 4.96 1.76 -6.11
N ARG A 45 4.73 1.94 -7.42
CA ARG A 45 4.55 0.84 -8.38
C ARG A 45 5.85 0.17 -8.81
N THR A 46 6.98 0.89 -8.72
CA THR A 46 8.25 0.45 -9.29
C THR A 46 9.18 -0.08 -8.21
N THR A 47 9.68 0.81 -7.35
CA THR A 47 10.60 0.46 -6.26
C THR A 47 9.88 0.05 -4.97
N GLY A 48 8.57 0.31 -4.89
CA GLY A 48 7.79 0.12 -3.68
C GLY A 48 7.92 1.29 -2.71
N LEU A 49 7.22 1.18 -1.57
CA LEU A 49 7.30 2.12 -0.45
C LEU A 49 8.23 1.59 0.62
N SER A 50 9.18 2.41 1.06
CA SER A 50 9.98 2.16 2.26
C SER A 50 9.47 3.04 3.38
N ILE A 51 9.03 2.43 4.48
CA ILE A 51 8.47 3.13 5.63
C ILE A 51 9.30 2.75 6.86
N THR A 52 9.80 3.75 7.56
CA THR A 52 10.57 3.59 8.80
C THR A 52 9.91 4.34 9.93
N GLY A 53 9.93 3.81 11.14
CA GLY A 53 9.40 4.48 12.31
C GLY A 53 9.45 3.58 13.55
N PRO A 54 9.26 4.14 14.76
CA PRO A 54 9.47 3.41 16.03
C PRO A 54 8.41 2.33 16.33
N VAL A 55 7.48 2.08 15.40
CA VAL A 55 6.35 1.15 15.56
C VAL A 55 6.79 -0.31 15.39
N GLU A 56 7.88 -0.54 14.66
CA GLU A 56 8.54 -1.85 14.55
C GLU A 56 9.81 -1.81 15.43
N GLN A 57 9.65 -2.10 16.72
CA GLN A 57 10.74 -2.42 17.65
C GLN A 57 10.63 -3.89 18.06
#